data_AF-A0A328U7K3-F1
#
_entry.id   AF-A0A328U7K3-F1
#
_cell.length_a   1.000
_cell.length_b   1.000
_cell.length_c   1.000
_cell.angle_alpha   90.00
_cell.angle_beta   90.00
_cell.angle_gamma   90.00
#
_symmetry.space_group_name_H-M   'P 1'
#
loop_
_entity.id
_entity.type
_entity.pdbx_description
1 polymer ?
#
loop_
_entity_poly.entity_id
_entity_poly.type
_entity_poly.pdbx_seq_one_letter_code
_entity_poly.pdbx_strand_id
1 'polypeptide(L)'
;MTRKNEEFIINTLKHSPDMNPSIEFVNRTRQELLHRAQNTNTNENMFIKYLLRSGLVAALMLVAWFTFFSGSQQLNTAIHAGLSIFTSRSSVISNTNAKPVVFIYHTHNLESFKPELGSSLIGKSVESRDINITRVGKYLSEKLEEFGVKTLVDQTDYTTKPNYNFSDSYQLSRTTVSSALKTNPSLKMVFDVHRDSLTRDKTTTKINGKDVATIHFVIASSNEKYKENLKLASELKKQIEQLYPRLSPQISLKNPAGDTSRSYNQELFNHSLLIEIGGMENSLQEEYRAAEILAQAISNIAR
;
A
#
# COMPACT_ATOMS: atom_id res chain seq x y z
N MET A 1 50.36 9.80 -29.67
CA MET A 1 50.52 10.26 -31.07
C MET A 1 49.84 11.62 -31.19
N THR A 2 50.49 12.62 -31.78
CA THR A 2 49.92 13.97 -31.94
C THR A 2 48.96 13.98 -33.14
N ARG A 3 47.92 14.82 -33.13
CA ARG A 3 46.94 14.96 -34.23
C ARG A 3 47.58 15.11 -35.63
N LYS A 4 48.76 15.75 -35.71
CA LYS A 4 49.52 15.88 -36.96
C LYS A 4 49.97 14.53 -37.56
N ASN A 5 50.21 13.51 -36.74
CA ASN A 5 50.58 12.18 -37.22
C ASN A 5 49.38 11.42 -37.79
N GLU A 6 48.19 11.61 -37.23
CA GLU A 6 46.97 10.95 -37.72
C GLU A 6 46.55 11.52 -39.08
N GLU A 7 46.63 12.84 -39.24
CA GLU A 7 46.31 13.51 -40.51
C GLU A 7 47.31 13.13 -41.62
N PHE A 8 48.59 12.97 -41.28
CA PHE A 8 49.61 12.48 -42.20
C PHE A 8 49.32 11.05 -42.66
N ILE A 9 49.05 10.12 -41.73
CA ILE A 9 48.75 8.71 -42.06
C ILE A 9 47.50 8.60 -42.93
N ILE A 10 46.43 9.33 -42.61
CA ILE A 10 45.19 9.32 -43.39
C ILE A 10 45.42 9.87 -44.80
N ASN A 11 46.22 10.94 -44.93
CA ASN A 11 46.52 11.51 -46.23
C ASN A 11 47.39 10.56 -47.08
N THR A 12 48.36 9.87 -46.47
CA THR A 12 49.19 8.87 -47.15
C THR A 12 48.36 7.67 -47.63
N LEU A 13 47.41 7.19 -46.81
CA LEU A 13 46.55 6.07 -47.18
C LEU A 13 45.57 6.42 -48.31
N LYS A 14 45.02 7.65 -48.32
CA LYS A 14 44.10 8.11 -49.37
C LYS A 14 44.72 8.22 -50.76
N HIS A 15 46.03 8.42 -50.83
CA HIS A 15 46.77 8.58 -52.09
C HIS A 15 47.70 7.39 -52.39
N SER A 16 47.58 6.29 -51.63
CA SER A 16 48.27 5.04 -51.93
C SER A 16 47.71 4.45 -53.22
N PRO A 17 48.55 3.88 -54.10
CA PRO A 17 48.07 3.09 -55.23
C PRO A 17 47.27 1.87 -54.72
N ASP A 18 46.33 1.41 -55.55
CA ASP A 18 45.50 0.23 -55.27
C ASP A 18 46.40 -0.99 -54.98
N MET A 19 46.22 -1.56 -53.79
CA MET A 19 46.96 -2.75 -53.39
C MET A 19 46.33 -3.99 -54.03
N ASN A 20 47.06 -4.61 -54.95
CA ASN A 20 46.73 -5.96 -55.42
C ASN A 20 47.36 -6.99 -54.46
N PRO A 21 46.54 -7.71 -53.65
CA PRO A 21 47.08 -8.64 -52.66
C PRO A 21 47.84 -9.79 -53.33
N SER A 22 48.88 -10.27 -52.68
CA SER A 22 49.61 -11.44 -53.18
C SER A 22 48.71 -12.67 -53.21
N ILE A 23 48.95 -13.57 -54.15
CA ILE A 23 48.22 -14.85 -54.26
C ILE A 23 48.31 -15.65 -52.95
N GLU A 24 49.45 -15.55 -52.25
CA GLU A 24 49.65 -16.18 -50.94
C GLU A 24 48.70 -15.62 -49.86
N PHE A 25 48.54 -14.29 -49.81
CA PHE A 25 47.60 -13.66 -48.88
C PHE A 25 46.16 -14.13 -49.15
N VAL A 26 45.74 -14.12 -50.42
CA VAL A 26 44.40 -14.57 -50.83
C VAL A 26 44.17 -16.04 -50.43
N ASN A 27 45.14 -16.91 -50.67
CA ASN A 27 45.03 -18.33 -50.33
C ASN A 27 44.99 -18.57 -48.82
N ARG A 28 45.82 -17.85 -48.04
CA ARG A 28 45.81 -17.94 -46.57
C ARG A 28 44.48 -17.47 -45.99
N THR A 29 43.97 -16.33 -46.46
CA THR A 29 42.67 -15.81 -46.02
C THR A 29 41.54 -16.78 -46.38
N ARG A 30 41.56 -17.40 -47.56
CA ARG A 30 40.57 -18.41 -47.94
C ARG A 30 40.58 -19.61 -47.00
N GLN A 31 41.75 -20.11 -46.62
CA GLN A 31 41.87 -21.23 -45.68
C GLN A 31 41.35 -20.87 -44.28
N GLU A 32 41.66 -19.67 -43.78
CA GLU A 32 41.13 -19.20 -42.50
C GLU A 32 39.60 -19.06 -42.52
N LEU A 33 39.02 -18.53 -43.61
CA LEU A 33 37.58 -18.38 -43.74
C LEU A 33 36.87 -19.75 -43.77
N LEU A 34 37.43 -20.73 -44.48
CA LEU A 34 36.90 -22.10 -44.52
C LEU A 34 36.97 -22.77 -43.14
N HIS A 35 38.10 -22.65 -42.44
CA HIS A 35 38.26 -23.19 -41.08
C HIS A 35 37.26 -22.55 -40.11
N ARG A 36 37.06 -21.22 -40.18
CA ARG A 36 36.08 -20.52 -39.34
C ARG A 36 34.65 -20.98 -39.64
N ALA A 37 34.26 -21.08 -40.91
CA ALA A 37 32.92 -21.51 -41.31
C ALA A 37 32.55 -22.92 -40.80
N GLN A 38 33.51 -23.85 -40.77
CA GLN A 38 33.29 -25.19 -40.24
C GLN A 38 33.07 -25.19 -38.72
N ASN A 39 33.79 -24.34 -37.97
CA ASN A 39 33.65 -24.23 -36.52
C ASN A 39 32.41 -23.44 -36.07
N THR A 40 31.84 -22.58 -36.92
CA THR A 40 30.59 -21.87 -36.59
C THR A 40 29.41 -22.84 -36.53
N ASN A 41 29.34 -23.81 -37.47
CA ASN A 41 28.24 -24.76 -37.59
C ASN A 41 28.17 -25.78 -36.42
N THR A 42 29.32 -26.15 -35.86
CA THR A 42 29.38 -27.03 -34.67
C THR A 42 28.88 -26.34 -33.40
N ASN A 43 29.17 -25.04 -33.24
CA ASN A 43 28.74 -24.25 -32.08
C ASN A 43 27.22 -23.96 -32.09
N GLU A 44 26.62 -23.67 -33.25
CA GLU A 44 25.16 -23.47 -33.35
C GLU A 44 24.38 -24.73 -32.98
N ASN A 45 24.85 -25.90 -33.41
CA ASN A 45 24.24 -27.19 -33.05
C ASN A 45 24.37 -27.51 -31.55
N MET A 46 25.44 -27.06 -30.89
CA MET A 46 25.59 -27.19 -29.44
C MET A 46 24.64 -26.26 -28.68
N PHE A 47 24.46 -25.02 -29.15
CA PHE A 47 23.56 -24.03 -28.56
C PHE A 47 22.09 -24.46 -28.65
N ILE A 48 21.64 -24.96 -29.80
CA ILE A 48 20.27 -25.47 -29.99
C ILE A 48 19.98 -26.65 -29.05
N LYS A 49 20.94 -27.57 -28.87
CA LYS A 49 20.79 -28.70 -27.91
C LYS A 49 20.69 -28.22 -26.46
N TYR A 50 21.41 -27.17 -26.09
CA TYR A 50 21.32 -26.56 -24.76
C TYR A 50 19.96 -25.90 -24.51
N LEU A 51 19.43 -25.15 -25.49
CA LEU A 51 18.10 -24.53 -25.41
C LEU A 51 16.98 -25.56 -25.27
N LEU A 52 17.05 -26.67 -26.02
CA LEU A 52 16.06 -27.74 -25.94
C LEU A 52 16.08 -28.44 -24.57
N ARG A 53 17.26 -28.64 -23.98
CA ARG A 53 17.40 -29.23 -22.64
C ARG A 53 16.97 -28.28 -21.53
N SER A 54 17.30 -26.99 -21.60
CA SER A 54 16.90 -26.00 -20.58
C SER A 54 15.40 -25.73 -20.58
N GLY A 55 14.76 -25.72 -21.76
CA GLY A 55 13.30 -25.61 -21.87
C GLY A 55 12.56 -26.76 -21.21
N LEU A 56 13.07 -28.00 -21.35
CA LEU A 56 12.45 -29.19 -20.76
C LEU A 56 12.55 -29.19 -19.23
N VAL A 57 13.68 -28.72 -18.66
CA VAL A 57 13.84 -28.55 -17.21
C VAL A 57 12.92 -27.46 -16.66
N ALA A 58 12.78 -26.33 -17.37
CA ALA A 58 11.85 -25.27 -16.97
C ALA A 58 10.38 -25.75 -16.98
N ALA A 59 9.98 -26.52 -17.99
CA ALA A 59 8.66 -27.11 -18.07
C ALA A 59 8.38 -28.09 -16.91
N LEU A 60 9.35 -28.93 -16.55
CA LEU A 60 9.24 -29.84 -15.41
C LEU A 60 9.16 -29.10 -14.07
N MET A 61 9.89 -28.00 -13.90
CA MET A 61 9.79 -27.16 -12.70
C MET A 61 8.42 -26.48 -12.59
N LEU A 62 7.85 -26.02 -13.71
CA LEU A 62 6.49 -25.46 -13.73
C LEU A 62 5.45 -26.51 -13.37
N VAL A 63 5.53 -27.71 -13.94
CA VAL A 63 4.62 -28.83 -13.58
C VAL A 63 4.76 -29.18 -12.11
N ALA A 64 5.99 -29.29 -11.58
CA ALA A 64 6.22 -29.56 -10.17
C ALA A 64 5.68 -28.45 -9.26
N TRP A 65 5.78 -27.19 -9.68
CA TRP A 65 5.17 -26.06 -8.96
C TRP A 65 3.64 -26.20 -8.91
N PHE A 66 3.00 -26.57 -10.02
CA PHE A 66 1.56 -26.81 -10.06
C PHE A 66 1.11 -28.02 -9.23
N THR A 67 1.88 -29.11 -9.18
CA THR A 67 1.46 -30.37 -8.53
C THR A 67 1.87 -30.46 -7.06
N PHE A 68 3.03 -29.93 -6.68
CA PHE A 68 3.58 -30.09 -5.33
C PHE A 68 3.62 -28.79 -4.50
N PHE A 69 3.66 -27.62 -5.13
CA PHE A 69 3.92 -26.34 -4.47
C PHE A 69 2.74 -25.37 -4.61
N SER A 70 1.53 -25.80 -4.25
CA SER A 70 0.30 -24.96 -4.14
C SER A 70 0.03 -23.94 -5.28
N GLY A 71 0.67 -24.08 -6.45
CA GLY A 71 0.60 -23.10 -7.54
C GLY A 71 -0.80 -23.01 -8.14
N SER A 72 -1.52 -24.13 -8.15
CA SER A 72 -2.95 -24.16 -8.50
C SER A 72 -3.82 -23.36 -7.53
N GLN A 73 -3.51 -23.37 -6.22
CA GLN A 73 -4.23 -22.58 -5.22
C GLN A 73 -3.95 -21.08 -5.36
N GLN A 74 -2.69 -20.69 -5.62
CA GLN A 74 -2.32 -19.29 -5.89
C GLN A 74 -2.96 -18.77 -7.18
N LEU A 75 -2.96 -19.57 -8.26
CA LEU A 75 -3.59 -19.21 -9.53
C LEU A 75 -5.11 -19.08 -9.37
N ASN A 76 -5.77 -20.03 -8.70
CA ASN A 76 -7.21 -19.94 -8.43
C ASN A 76 -7.56 -18.72 -7.57
N THR A 77 -6.74 -18.39 -6.57
CA THR A 77 -6.93 -17.19 -5.74
C THR A 77 -6.80 -15.91 -6.57
N ALA A 78 -5.80 -15.84 -7.45
CA ALA A 78 -5.59 -14.70 -8.36
C ALA A 78 -6.72 -14.56 -9.39
N ILE A 79 -7.20 -15.67 -9.96
CA ILE A 79 -8.34 -15.69 -10.88
C ILE A 79 -9.61 -15.27 -10.15
N HIS A 80 -9.87 -15.77 -8.93
CA HIS A 80 -11.02 -15.36 -8.14
C HIS A 80 -10.95 -13.89 -7.72
N ALA A 81 -9.76 -13.36 -7.41
CA ALA A 81 -9.56 -11.94 -7.13
C ALA A 81 -9.79 -11.07 -8.37
N GLY A 82 -9.28 -11.48 -9.54
CA GLY A 82 -9.52 -10.77 -10.81
C GLY A 82 -10.98 -10.84 -11.25
N LEU A 83 -11.60 -12.00 -11.10
CA LEU A 83 -13.01 -12.21 -11.42
C LEU A 83 -13.92 -11.51 -10.43
N SER A 84 -13.58 -11.46 -9.12
CA SER A 84 -14.32 -10.66 -8.14
C SER A 84 -14.21 -9.18 -8.42
N ILE A 85 -13.05 -8.67 -8.87
CA ILE A 85 -12.91 -7.29 -9.36
C ILE A 85 -13.81 -7.04 -10.57
N PHE A 86 -13.91 -7.99 -11.50
CA PHE A 86 -14.72 -7.84 -12.71
C PHE A 86 -16.23 -7.96 -12.44
N THR A 87 -16.64 -8.90 -11.57
CA THR A 87 -18.04 -9.11 -11.20
C THR A 87 -18.55 -8.03 -10.25
N SER A 88 -17.73 -7.54 -9.31
CA SER A 88 -18.05 -6.36 -8.50
C SER A 88 -18.20 -5.09 -9.34
N ARG A 89 -17.45 -4.96 -10.43
CA ARG A 89 -17.61 -3.85 -11.40
C ARG A 89 -18.91 -3.92 -12.21
N SER A 90 -19.47 -5.12 -12.41
CA SER A 90 -20.74 -5.31 -13.13
C SER A 90 -21.99 -5.33 -12.23
N SER A 91 -21.87 -5.60 -10.92
CA SER A 91 -23.00 -5.57 -9.98
C SER A 91 -23.16 -4.27 -9.21
N VAL A 92 -22.17 -3.38 -9.24
CA VAL A 92 -22.33 -2.00 -8.75
C VAL A 92 -22.80 -1.15 -9.91
N ILE A 93 -24.12 -1.07 -10.09
CA ILE A 93 -24.72 0.14 -10.65
C ILE A 93 -24.32 1.25 -9.66
N SER A 94 -23.17 1.87 -9.92
CA SER A 94 -22.72 3.03 -9.18
C SER A 94 -23.77 4.09 -9.41
N ASN A 95 -24.62 4.27 -8.40
CA ASN A 95 -25.46 5.44 -8.30
C ASN A 95 -24.50 6.62 -8.09
N THR A 96 -24.00 7.20 -9.18
CA THR A 96 -23.00 8.27 -9.21
C THR A 96 -23.49 9.56 -8.53
N ASN A 97 -24.73 9.56 -8.02
CA ASN A 97 -25.36 10.63 -7.28
C ASN A 97 -25.41 10.41 -5.75
N ALA A 98 -24.92 9.27 -5.25
CA ALA A 98 -24.91 8.99 -3.81
C ALA A 98 -23.84 9.86 -3.11
N LYS A 99 -24.28 10.77 -2.24
CA LYS A 99 -23.42 11.68 -1.48
C LYS A 99 -22.69 10.92 -0.36
N PRO A 100 -21.45 11.33 0.01
CA PRO A 100 -20.71 10.66 1.08
C PRO A 100 -21.42 10.80 2.43
N VAL A 101 -21.42 9.73 3.21
CA VAL A 101 -22.02 9.65 4.55
C VAL A 101 -20.98 9.40 5.66
N VAL A 102 -19.77 8.98 5.31
CA VAL A 102 -18.64 8.81 6.23
C VAL A 102 -17.51 9.71 5.78
N PHE A 103 -16.91 10.45 6.71
CA PHE A 103 -15.68 11.21 6.49
C PHE A 103 -14.52 10.59 7.28
N ILE A 104 -13.41 10.33 6.61
CA ILE A 104 -12.17 9.78 7.20
C ILE A 104 -11.06 10.81 7.04
N TYR A 105 -10.37 11.12 8.13
CA TYR A 105 -9.21 12.00 8.14
C TYR A 105 -8.16 11.51 9.14
N HIS A 106 -7.01 12.17 9.16
CA HIS A 106 -5.87 11.77 9.98
C HIS A 106 -5.19 12.99 10.58
N THR A 107 -5.43 13.29 11.86
CA THR A 107 -4.77 14.42 12.54
C THR A 107 -3.25 14.24 12.54
N HIS A 108 -2.76 13.02 12.72
CA HIS A 108 -1.34 12.68 12.66
C HIS A 108 -1.03 11.87 11.39
N ASN A 109 -1.12 12.53 10.23
CA ASN A 109 -1.06 11.90 8.90
C ASN A 109 0.24 11.13 8.60
N LEU A 110 1.34 11.42 9.29
CA LEU A 110 2.63 10.76 9.07
C LEU A 110 2.84 9.49 9.92
N GLU A 111 1.94 9.15 10.84
CA GLU A 111 2.06 7.94 11.66
C GLU A 111 2.31 6.71 10.79
N SER A 112 3.43 6.01 11.02
CA SER A 112 3.88 4.89 10.18
C SER A 112 4.13 3.63 11.02
N PHE A 113 4.56 2.56 10.37
CA PHE A 113 4.64 1.20 10.91
C PHE A 113 6.07 0.70 10.82
N LYS A 114 6.66 0.26 11.94
CA LYS A 114 8.06 -0.20 11.99
C LYS A 114 8.39 -1.26 10.94
N PRO A 115 7.55 -2.29 10.70
CA PRO A 115 7.83 -3.30 9.68
C PRO A 115 7.96 -2.74 8.26
N GLU A 116 7.36 -1.58 7.98
CA GLU A 116 7.33 -0.98 6.65
C GLU A 116 8.50 0.00 6.40
N LEU A 117 9.22 0.41 7.44
CA LEU A 117 10.30 1.39 7.35
C LEU A 117 11.71 0.77 7.33
N GLY A 118 11.80 -0.56 7.44
CA GLY A 118 13.06 -1.29 7.42
C GLY A 118 13.86 -1.23 8.72
N SER A 119 15.08 -1.77 8.67
CA SER A 119 15.77 -2.32 9.85
C SER A 119 16.44 -1.31 10.80
N SER A 120 16.38 0.00 10.55
CA SER A 120 17.12 0.99 11.36
C SER A 120 16.29 2.21 11.74
N LEU A 121 15.46 2.03 12.76
CA LEU A 121 14.68 3.09 13.42
C LEU A 121 15.25 3.54 14.78
N ILE A 122 16.47 3.11 15.14
CA ILE A 122 17.06 3.45 16.45
C ILE A 122 17.13 4.98 16.60
N GLY A 123 16.39 5.52 17.58
CA GLY A 123 16.34 6.95 17.89
C GLY A 123 15.53 7.81 16.91
N LYS A 124 14.73 7.22 16.01
CA LYS A 124 13.90 7.96 15.03
C LYS A 124 12.40 7.82 15.35
N SER A 125 11.61 8.84 15.00
CA SER A 125 10.15 8.71 15.00
C SER A 125 9.70 7.66 13.99
N VAL A 126 8.62 6.93 14.30
CA VAL A 126 8.00 5.97 13.38
C VAL A 126 6.99 6.71 12.51
N GLU A 127 7.51 7.55 11.62
CA GLU A 127 6.78 8.44 10.74
C GLU A 127 7.31 8.37 9.31
N SER A 128 6.44 8.54 8.31
CA SER A 128 6.83 8.56 6.90
C SER A 128 5.80 9.30 6.05
N ARG A 129 6.27 10.01 5.01
CA ARG A 129 5.37 10.62 4.01
C ARG A 129 4.86 9.62 2.98
N ASP A 130 5.61 8.55 2.74
CA ASP A 130 5.31 7.58 1.69
C ASP A 130 4.42 6.44 2.20
N ILE A 131 4.71 5.94 3.40
CA ILE A 131 4.01 4.79 4.00
C ILE A 131 3.52 5.19 5.39
N ASN A 132 2.23 5.50 5.52
CA ASN A 132 1.65 5.99 6.77
C ASN A 132 0.18 5.60 6.92
N ILE A 133 -0.43 6.06 8.00
CA ILE A 133 -1.80 5.79 8.42
C ILE A 133 -2.84 6.21 7.37
N THR A 134 -2.53 7.19 6.50
CA THR A 134 -3.44 7.58 5.41
C THR A 134 -3.71 6.43 4.44
N ARG A 135 -2.78 5.47 4.32
CA ARG A 135 -2.99 4.24 3.54
C ARG A 135 -4.05 3.34 4.18
N VAL A 136 -4.11 3.27 5.50
CA VAL A 136 -5.13 2.51 6.24
C VAL A 136 -6.49 3.19 6.12
N GLY A 137 -6.55 4.52 6.26
CA GLY A 137 -7.80 5.27 6.05
C GLY A 137 -8.33 5.16 4.61
N LYS A 138 -7.43 5.19 3.61
CA LYS A 138 -7.79 4.94 2.22
C LYS A 138 -8.34 3.52 2.01
N TYR A 139 -7.67 2.50 2.55
CA TYR A 139 -8.14 1.12 2.43
C TYR A 139 -9.49 0.91 3.14
N LEU A 140 -9.69 1.49 4.32
CA LEU A 140 -10.97 1.51 5.02
C LEU A 140 -12.09 2.09 4.13
N SER A 141 -11.80 3.20 3.45
CA SER A 141 -12.72 3.82 2.50
C SER A 141 -13.04 2.91 1.31
N GLU A 142 -12.03 2.29 0.70
CA GLU A 142 -12.23 1.35 -0.41
C GLU A 142 -13.16 0.21 0.01
N LYS A 143 -12.97 -0.35 1.21
CA LYS A 143 -13.85 -1.40 1.75
C LYS A 143 -15.25 -0.92 2.11
N LEU A 144 -15.40 0.30 2.63
CA LEU A 144 -16.71 0.91 2.85
C LEU A 144 -17.48 1.05 1.53
N GLU A 145 -16.82 1.49 0.46
CA GLU A 145 -17.43 1.60 -0.86
C GLU A 145 -17.82 0.23 -1.43
N GLU A 146 -16.99 -0.80 -1.26
CA GLU A 146 -17.33 -2.19 -1.62
C GLU A 146 -18.59 -2.67 -0.87
N PHE A 147 -18.81 -2.24 0.37
CA PHE A 147 -20.01 -2.55 1.15
C PHE A 147 -21.21 -1.60 0.91
N GLY A 148 -21.08 -0.68 -0.05
CA GLY A 148 -22.14 0.24 -0.47
C GLY A 148 -22.22 1.55 0.34
N VAL A 149 -21.23 1.85 1.17
CA VAL A 149 -21.16 3.09 1.96
C VAL A 149 -20.28 4.10 1.25
N LYS A 150 -20.85 5.23 0.83
CA LYS A 150 -20.06 6.31 0.21
C LYS A 150 -19.29 7.11 1.25
N THR A 151 -18.02 7.35 0.95
CA THR A 151 -17.05 7.95 1.86
C THR A 151 -16.42 9.20 1.24
N LEU A 152 -15.87 10.05 2.10
CA LEU A 152 -14.94 11.11 1.75
C LEU A 152 -13.67 10.89 2.57
N VAL A 153 -12.51 10.92 1.94
CA VAL A 153 -11.22 10.73 2.61
C VAL A 153 -10.37 11.98 2.41
N ASP A 154 -9.87 12.55 3.51
CA ASP A 154 -8.85 13.59 3.46
C ASP A 154 -7.45 12.98 3.41
N GLN A 155 -6.60 13.54 2.54
CA GLN A 155 -5.20 13.15 2.37
C GLN A 155 -4.24 14.32 2.63
N THR A 156 -4.70 15.35 3.35
CA THR A 156 -3.90 16.56 3.57
C THR A 156 -2.66 16.23 4.40
N ASP A 157 -1.47 16.55 3.87
CA ASP A 157 -0.24 16.53 4.65
C ASP A 157 -0.05 17.87 5.38
N TYR A 158 -0.44 17.91 6.66
CA TYR A 158 -0.33 19.11 7.49
C TYR A 158 1.12 19.57 7.69
N THR A 159 2.08 18.66 7.58
CA THR A 159 3.51 18.96 7.79
C THR A 159 4.12 19.82 6.69
N THR A 160 3.41 19.98 5.56
CA THR A 160 3.82 20.87 4.46
C THR A 160 3.47 22.33 4.71
N LYS A 161 2.70 22.64 5.77
CA LYS A 161 2.33 24.01 6.10
C LYS A 161 3.54 24.79 6.62
N PRO A 162 3.69 26.08 6.23
CA PRO A 162 4.73 26.94 6.78
C PRO A 162 4.66 26.99 8.31
N ASN A 163 5.81 26.86 8.97
CA ASN A 163 5.93 26.88 10.44
C ASN A 163 5.14 25.80 11.17
N TYR A 164 4.84 24.67 10.52
CA TYR A 164 4.16 23.54 11.16
C TYR A 164 4.88 23.09 12.45
N ASN A 165 4.14 23.07 13.56
CA ASN A 165 4.50 22.36 14.77
C ASN A 165 3.54 21.18 14.96
N PHE A 166 4.03 20.08 15.53
CA PHE A 166 3.20 18.93 15.89
C PHE A 166 2.03 19.31 16.81
N SER A 167 2.22 20.32 17.69
CA SER A 167 1.14 20.87 18.53
C SER A 167 -0.05 21.40 17.74
N ASP A 168 0.17 21.81 16.49
CA ASP A 168 -0.83 22.45 15.64
C ASP A 168 -1.70 21.43 14.90
N SER A 169 -1.35 20.14 14.95
CA SER A 169 -2.03 19.06 14.22
C SER A 169 -3.55 19.10 14.37
N TYR A 170 -4.05 19.20 15.61
CA TYR A 170 -5.49 19.24 15.88
C TYR A 170 -6.15 20.54 15.42
N GLN A 171 -5.45 21.67 15.47
CA GLN A 171 -5.97 22.94 14.97
C GLN A 171 -6.10 22.91 13.44
N LEU A 172 -5.11 22.35 12.75
CA LEU A 172 -5.12 22.21 11.30
C LEU A 172 -6.19 21.20 10.84
N SER A 173 -6.26 20.04 11.48
CA SER A 173 -7.29 19.03 11.15
C SER A 173 -8.69 19.51 11.48
N ARG A 174 -8.87 20.38 12.49
CA ARG A 174 -10.15 21.05 12.77
C ARG A 174 -10.66 21.84 11.57
N THR A 175 -9.77 22.56 10.88
CA THR A 175 -10.13 23.33 9.67
C THR A 175 -10.60 22.39 8.56
N THR A 176 -9.92 21.27 8.37
CA THR A 176 -10.30 20.23 7.40
C THR A 176 -11.69 19.66 7.71
N VAL A 177 -11.91 19.20 8.95
CA VAL A 177 -13.20 18.63 9.37
C VAL A 177 -14.32 19.65 9.23
N SER A 178 -14.12 20.89 9.66
CA SER A 178 -15.12 21.97 9.54
C SER A 178 -15.50 22.25 8.09
N SER A 179 -14.51 22.25 7.19
CA SER A 179 -14.73 22.42 5.74
C SER A 179 -15.52 21.25 5.15
N ALA A 180 -15.15 20.00 5.50
CA ALA A 180 -15.83 18.79 5.05
C ALA A 180 -17.31 18.78 5.48
N LEU A 181 -17.59 19.09 6.75
CA LEU A 181 -18.95 19.17 7.29
C LEU A 181 -19.80 20.25 6.61
N LYS A 182 -19.20 21.42 6.31
CA LYS A 182 -19.89 22.52 5.62
C LYS A 182 -20.23 22.17 4.16
N THR A 183 -19.33 21.49 3.47
CA THR A 183 -19.46 21.17 2.04
C THR A 183 -20.23 19.89 1.77
N ASN A 184 -20.34 19.00 2.76
CA ASN A 184 -21.00 17.70 2.65
C ASN A 184 -22.05 17.51 3.77
N PRO A 185 -23.22 18.16 3.69
CA PRO A 185 -24.27 18.04 4.71
C PRO A 185 -24.88 16.63 4.81
N SER A 186 -24.52 15.70 3.92
CA SER A 186 -24.92 14.29 3.97
C SER A 186 -24.10 13.44 4.93
N LEU A 187 -22.99 13.97 5.47
CA LEU A 187 -22.16 13.24 6.42
C LEU A 187 -22.96 12.84 7.67
N LYS A 188 -22.78 11.59 8.09
CA LYS A 188 -23.41 10.95 9.25
C LYS A 188 -22.41 10.47 10.29
N MET A 189 -21.15 10.26 9.89
CA MET A 189 -20.05 9.81 10.75
C MET A 189 -18.74 10.47 10.35
N VAL A 190 -17.88 10.75 11.34
CA VAL A 190 -16.56 11.37 11.15
C VAL A 190 -15.51 10.58 11.94
N PHE A 191 -14.45 10.13 11.27
CA PHE A 191 -13.42 9.27 11.87
C PHE A 191 -12.03 9.86 11.73
N ASP A 192 -11.38 10.11 12.86
CA ASP A 192 -9.95 10.39 12.95
C ASP A 192 -9.21 9.06 13.09
N VAL A 193 -8.56 8.59 12.04
CA VAL A 193 -7.92 7.26 12.03
C VAL A 193 -6.45 7.40 12.37
N HIS A 194 -6.04 6.67 13.40
CA HIS A 194 -4.69 6.65 13.97
C HIS A 194 -4.18 5.23 14.08
N ARG A 195 -2.89 5.10 14.45
CA ARG A 195 -2.32 3.87 15.03
C ARG A 195 -1.78 4.14 16.42
N ASP A 196 -1.99 3.21 17.35
CA ASP A 196 -1.50 3.35 18.73
C ASP A 196 0.06 3.37 18.77
N SER A 197 0.59 3.89 19.85
CA SER A 197 2.00 3.79 20.25
C SER A 197 2.37 2.46 20.91
N LEU A 198 1.40 1.60 21.22
CA LEU A 198 1.62 0.33 21.89
C LEU A 198 2.36 -0.71 21.01
N THR A 199 2.93 -1.70 21.70
CA THR A 199 3.68 -2.82 21.12
C THR A 199 2.76 -3.88 20.51
N ARG A 200 3.30 -4.64 19.54
CA ARG A 200 2.51 -5.59 18.73
C ARG A 200 1.74 -6.62 19.56
N ASP A 201 2.28 -7.04 20.71
CA ASP A 201 1.64 -8.00 21.62
C ASP A 201 0.33 -7.48 22.23
N LYS A 202 0.16 -6.16 22.33
CA LYS A 202 -1.08 -5.52 22.83
C LYS A 202 -2.03 -5.11 21.72
N THR A 203 -1.51 -4.96 20.51
CA THR A 203 -2.25 -4.42 19.36
C THR A 203 -2.55 -5.46 18.29
N THR A 204 -2.39 -6.75 18.59
CA THR A 204 -2.63 -7.85 17.63
C THR A 204 -3.43 -8.97 18.27
N THR A 205 -4.36 -9.52 17.50
CA THR A 205 -5.07 -10.76 17.82
C THR A 205 -5.04 -11.72 16.64
N LYS A 206 -5.54 -12.95 16.83
CA LYS A 206 -5.66 -13.96 15.77
C LYS A 206 -7.13 -14.24 15.44
N ILE A 207 -7.46 -14.10 14.16
CA ILE A 207 -8.76 -14.44 13.58
C ILE A 207 -8.52 -15.43 12.44
N ASN A 208 -9.10 -16.63 12.53
CA ASN A 208 -8.94 -17.69 11.53
C ASN A 208 -7.46 -17.97 11.16
N GLY A 209 -6.58 -17.98 12.16
CA GLY A 209 -5.15 -18.22 11.99
C GLY A 209 -4.34 -17.04 11.44
N LYS A 210 -4.98 -15.94 11.05
CA LYS A 210 -4.32 -14.72 10.56
C LYS A 210 -4.18 -13.70 11.68
N ASP A 211 -3.04 -13.00 11.70
CA ASP A 211 -2.83 -11.86 12.60
C ASP A 211 -3.65 -10.66 12.12
N VAL A 212 -4.33 -10.00 13.05
CA VAL A 212 -5.23 -8.87 12.80
C VAL A 212 -4.95 -7.81 13.86
N ALA A 213 -4.81 -6.56 13.43
CA ALA A 213 -4.64 -5.44 14.34
C ALA A 213 -5.89 -5.25 15.22
N THR A 214 -5.72 -4.85 16.48
CA THR A 214 -6.85 -4.51 17.35
C THR A 214 -7.45 -3.17 16.95
N ILE A 215 -8.69 -2.90 17.39
CA ILE A 215 -9.36 -1.61 17.19
C ILE A 215 -9.64 -0.99 18.56
N HIS A 216 -9.35 0.30 18.71
CA HIS A 216 -9.62 1.05 19.92
C HIS A 216 -10.35 2.36 19.59
N PHE A 217 -11.50 2.56 20.23
CA PHE A 217 -12.30 3.77 20.12
C PHE A 217 -11.99 4.70 21.30
N VAL A 218 -11.46 5.88 20.99
CA VAL A 218 -11.14 6.92 21.98
C VAL A 218 -12.22 8.00 21.93
N ILE A 219 -12.80 8.31 23.08
CA ILE A 219 -13.88 9.30 23.22
C ILE A 219 -13.46 10.34 24.24
N ALA A 220 -13.50 11.61 23.86
CA ALA A 220 -13.29 12.72 24.79
C ALA A 220 -14.57 12.94 25.63
N SER A 221 -14.51 12.62 26.93
CA SER A 221 -15.64 12.76 27.85
C SER A 221 -15.92 14.21 28.28
N SER A 222 -15.04 15.15 27.92
CA SER A 222 -15.19 16.59 28.21
C SER A 222 -16.09 17.33 27.21
N ASN A 223 -16.57 16.66 26.16
CA ASN A 223 -17.36 17.24 25.09
C ASN A 223 -18.85 16.92 25.27
N GLU A 224 -19.77 17.87 25.11
CA GLU A 224 -21.22 17.66 25.21
C GLU A 224 -21.75 16.54 24.31
N LYS A 225 -21.10 16.28 23.17
CA LYS A 225 -21.46 15.22 22.21
C LYS A 225 -20.96 13.82 22.60
N TYR A 226 -20.22 13.66 23.69
CA TYR A 226 -19.56 12.39 24.04
C TYR A 226 -20.54 11.22 24.17
N LYS A 227 -21.79 11.46 24.60
CA LYS A 227 -22.79 10.40 24.77
C LYS A 227 -23.18 9.75 23.44
N GLU A 228 -23.38 10.56 22.39
CA GLU A 228 -23.69 10.05 21.05
C GLU A 228 -22.47 9.34 20.43
N ASN A 229 -21.26 9.86 20.69
CA ASN A 229 -20.03 9.21 20.24
C ASN A 229 -19.82 7.86 20.95
N LEU A 230 -20.06 7.80 22.26
CA LEU A 230 -20.00 6.56 23.04
C LEU A 230 -21.04 5.54 22.56
N LYS A 231 -22.25 6.00 22.20
CA LYS A 231 -23.29 5.15 21.62
C LYS A 231 -22.83 4.55 20.30
N LEU A 232 -22.28 5.35 19.39
CA LEU A 232 -21.71 4.86 18.13
C LEU A 232 -20.59 3.83 18.36
N ALA A 233 -19.63 4.15 19.23
CA ALA A 233 -18.52 3.23 19.55
C ALA A 233 -19.02 1.90 20.12
N SER A 234 -20.03 1.95 20.99
CA SER A 234 -20.65 0.75 21.59
C SER A 234 -21.39 -0.08 20.54
N GLU A 235 -22.08 0.57 19.60
CA GLU A 235 -22.77 -0.09 18.51
C GLU A 235 -21.79 -0.77 17.53
N LEU A 236 -20.72 -0.07 17.15
CA LEU A 236 -19.63 -0.63 16.33
C LEU A 236 -18.94 -1.80 17.04
N LYS A 237 -18.62 -1.67 18.33
CA LYS A 237 -18.05 -2.75 19.14
C LYS A 237 -18.96 -3.98 19.11
N LYS A 238 -20.27 -3.80 19.34
CA LYS A 238 -21.25 -4.89 19.30
C LYS A 238 -21.30 -5.57 17.93
N GLN A 239 -21.33 -4.80 16.84
CA GLN A 239 -21.31 -5.33 15.47
C GLN A 239 -20.03 -6.15 15.20
N ILE A 240 -18.87 -5.61 15.59
CA ILE A 240 -17.59 -6.30 15.43
C ILE A 240 -17.54 -7.58 16.26
N GLU A 241 -18.02 -7.58 17.50
CA GLU A 241 -18.04 -8.77 18.35
C GLU A 241 -19.00 -9.85 17.85
N GLN A 242 -20.11 -9.46 17.21
CA GLN A 242 -21.03 -10.41 16.58
C GLN A 242 -20.40 -11.10 15.36
N LEU A 243 -19.65 -10.36 14.55
CA LEU A 243 -18.97 -10.89 13.35
C LEU A 243 -17.67 -11.63 13.70
N TYR A 244 -16.90 -11.10 14.66
CA TYR A 244 -15.55 -11.52 15.03
C TYR A 244 -15.32 -11.40 16.55
N PRO A 245 -15.83 -12.37 17.36
CA PRO A 245 -15.77 -12.30 18.82
C PRO A 245 -14.36 -12.09 19.41
N ARG A 246 -13.32 -12.59 18.73
CA ARG A 246 -11.91 -12.49 19.19
C ARG A 246 -11.27 -11.12 19.00
N LEU A 247 -11.88 -10.20 18.23
CA LEU A 247 -11.33 -8.86 18.01
C LEU A 247 -11.65 -7.90 19.15
N SER A 248 -12.87 -7.97 19.69
CA SER A 248 -13.41 -7.17 20.81
C SER A 248 -12.76 -5.78 20.96
N PRO A 249 -13.22 -4.77 20.20
CA PRO A 249 -12.64 -3.42 20.25
C PRO A 249 -12.64 -2.82 21.66
N GLN A 250 -11.60 -2.07 22.00
CA GLN A 250 -11.55 -1.33 23.26
C GLN A 250 -12.30 0.00 23.14
N ILE A 251 -12.82 0.51 24.27
CA ILE A 251 -13.45 1.84 24.35
C ILE A 251 -12.87 2.58 25.55
N SER A 252 -12.28 3.75 25.33
CA SER A 252 -11.75 4.62 26.38
C SER A 252 -12.49 5.95 26.44
N LEU A 253 -12.96 6.32 27.64
CA LEU A 253 -13.37 7.68 27.95
C LEU A 253 -12.16 8.46 28.50
N LYS A 254 -11.68 9.44 27.74
CA LYS A 254 -10.59 10.32 28.15
C LYS A 254 -11.18 11.62 28.69
N ASN A 255 -10.90 11.92 29.96
CA ASN A 255 -11.24 13.19 30.59
C ASN A 255 -9.98 14.07 30.65
N PRO A 256 -9.79 15.02 29.70
CA PRO A 256 -8.66 15.93 29.77
C PRO A 256 -8.89 16.97 30.87
N ALA A 257 -8.51 16.66 32.12
CA ALA A 257 -8.45 17.67 33.16
C ALA A 257 -7.15 18.48 33.01
N GLY A 258 -7.28 19.80 32.86
CA GLY A 258 -6.31 20.74 33.42
C GLY A 258 -5.19 21.31 32.54
N ASP A 259 -4.95 20.88 31.29
CA ASP A 259 -3.94 21.61 30.48
C ASP A 259 -4.04 21.46 28.94
N THR A 260 -4.77 20.49 28.40
CA THR A 260 -5.03 20.43 26.95
C THR A 260 -6.38 19.78 26.67
N SER A 261 -7.34 20.61 26.29
CA SER A 261 -8.67 20.27 25.75
C SER A 261 -8.58 19.50 24.43
N ARG A 262 -7.92 18.33 24.42
CA ARG A 262 -7.89 17.42 23.26
C ARG A 262 -9.22 16.69 23.18
N SER A 263 -10.23 17.43 22.74
CA SER A 263 -11.53 16.90 22.35
C SER A 263 -11.45 15.97 21.13
N TYR A 264 -10.27 15.88 20.51
CA TYR A 264 -10.02 15.13 19.27
C TYR A 264 -10.94 15.59 18.12
N ASN A 265 -11.29 16.89 18.10
CA ASN A 265 -12.28 17.49 17.20
C ASN A 265 -13.69 16.86 17.27
N GLN A 266 -13.96 16.03 18.29
CA GLN A 266 -15.23 15.33 18.43
C GLN A 266 -16.40 16.24 18.78
N GLU A 267 -16.16 17.48 19.19
CA GLU A 267 -17.19 18.48 19.45
C GLU A 267 -17.78 19.08 18.17
N LEU A 268 -17.11 18.91 17.03
CA LEU A 268 -17.57 19.43 15.75
C LEU A 268 -18.79 18.66 15.20
N PHE A 269 -18.95 17.39 15.58
CA PHE A 269 -19.95 16.53 14.97
C PHE A 269 -20.40 15.40 15.91
N ASN A 270 -21.68 15.04 15.85
CA ASN A 270 -22.17 13.85 16.55
C ASN A 270 -21.69 12.61 15.79
N HIS A 271 -21.49 11.48 16.45
CA HIS A 271 -20.92 10.29 15.81
C HIS A 271 -19.51 10.54 15.24
N SER A 272 -18.70 11.28 16.00
CA SER A 272 -17.29 11.50 15.72
C SER A 272 -16.42 10.63 16.64
N LEU A 273 -15.51 9.85 16.07
CA LEU A 273 -14.61 8.96 16.82
C LEU A 273 -13.16 9.15 16.40
N LEU A 274 -12.26 9.10 17.38
CA LEU A 274 -10.87 8.75 17.13
C LEU A 274 -10.77 7.22 17.19
N ILE A 275 -10.25 6.63 16.12
CA ILE A 275 -10.13 5.19 15.95
C ILE A 275 -8.65 4.86 15.81
N GLU A 276 -8.09 4.18 16.80
CA GLU A 276 -6.76 3.59 16.69
C GLU A 276 -6.90 2.18 16.12
N ILE A 277 -6.25 1.92 14.99
CA ILE A 277 -6.13 0.60 14.39
C ILE A 277 -4.68 0.16 14.59
N GLY A 278 -4.53 -0.95 15.32
CA GLY A 278 -3.23 -1.51 15.69
C GLY A 278 -2.31 -0.51 16.39
N GLY A 279 -1.01 -0.73 16.23
CA GLY A 279 0.05 0.07 16.82
C GLY A 279 1.28 0.17 15.94
N MET A 280 2.26 0.96 16.36
CA MET A 280 3.47 1.25 15.55
C MET A 280 4.27 0.01 15.14
N GLU A 281 4.09 -1.13 15.79
CA GLU A 281 4.81 -2.38 15.49
C GLU A 281 4.01 -3.37 14.63
N ASN A 282 2.76 -3.06 14.30
CA ASN A 282 1.96 -3.84 13.37
C ASN A 282 2.45 -3.67 11.93
N SER A 283 2.15 -4.64 11.07
CA SER A 283 2.31 -4.52 9.62
C SER A 283 1.07 -3.92 8.98
N LEU A 284 1.20 -3.28 7.81
CA LEU A 284 0.04 -2.76 7.08
C LEU A 284 -1.00 -3.84 6.75
N GLN A 285 -0.56 -5.08 6.56
CA GLN A 285 -1.47 -6.19 6.29
C GLN A 285 -2.36 -6.53 7.49
N GLU A 286 -1.86 -6.35 8.72
CA GLU A 286 -2.66 -6.53 9.94
C GLU A 286 -3.67 -5.40 10.09
N GLU A 287 -3.25 -4.16 9.79
CA GLU A 287 -4.11 -2.98 9.77
C GLU A 287 -5.24 -3.10 8.75
N TYR A 288 -4.93 -3.54 7.53
CA TYR A 288 -5.92 -3.71 6.47
C TYR A 288 -6.97 -4.77 6.82
N ARG A 289 -6.59 -5.88 7.47
CA ARG A 289 -7.55 -6.88 7.94
C ARG A 289 -8.50 -6.28 8.98
N ALA A 290 -8.00 -5.46 9.90
CA ALA A 290 -8.82 -4.79 10.90
C ALA A 290 -9.73 -3.73 10.26
N ALA A 291 -9.21 -2.93 9.33
CA ALA A 291 -9.96 -1.94 8.58
C ALA A 291 -11.10 -2.56 7.75
N GLU A 292 -10.90 -3.74 7.17
CA GLU A 292 -11.97 -4.47 6.46
C GLU A 292 -13.09 -4.91 7.40
N ILE A 293 -12.75 -5.44 8.57
CA ILE A 293 -13.72 -5.81 9.61
C ILE A 293 -14.48 -4.57 10.09
N LEU A 294 -13.77 -3.46 10.31
CA LEU A 294 -14.37 -2.19 10.70
C LEU A 294 -15.32 -1.66 9.62
N ALA A 295 -14.93 -1.71 8.34
CA ALA A 295 -15.77 -1.31 7.21
C ALA A 295 -17.08 -2.11 7.18
N GLN A 296 -17.01 -3.42 7.39
CA GLN A 296 -18.19 -4.27 7.42
C GLN A 296 -19.14 -3.86 8.56
N ALA A 297 -18.60 -3.64 9.76
CA ALA A 297 -19.39 -3.20 10.92
C ALA A 297 -20.04 -1.83 10.70
N ILE A 298 -19.30 -0.85 10.15
CA ILE A 298 -19.84 0.47 9.79
C ILE A 298 -20.96 0.32 8.74
N SER A 299 -20.79 -0.56 7.74
CA SER A 299 -21.80 -0.76 6.71
C SER A 299 -23.13 -1.31 7.23
N ASN A 300 -23.11 -2.09 8.30
CA ASN A 300 -24.32 -2.61 8.93
C ASN A 300 -25.14 -1.54 9.66
N ILE A 301 -24.49 -0.44 10.09
CA ILE A 301 -25.16 0.66 10.82
C ILE A 301 -25.42 1.89 9.94
N ALA A 302 -24.71 2.02 8.81
CA ALA A 302 -24.82 3.17 7.91
C ALA A 302 -26.02 3.08 6.94
N ARG A 303 -26.61 1.88 6.79
CA ARG A 303 -27.73 1.58 5.90
C ARG A 303 -29.06 2.12 6.41
#